data_AF-A0A7V6H0H1-F1
#
_entry.id   AF-A0A7V6H0H1-F1
#
_cell.length_a   1.000
_cell.length_b   1.000
_cell.length_c   1.000
_cell.angle_alpha   90.00
_cell.angle_beta   90.00
_cell.angle_gamma   90.00
#
_symmetry.space_group_name_H-M   'P 1'
#
loop_
_entity.id
_entity.type
_entity.pdbx_description
1 polymer ?
#
loop_
_entity_poly.entity_id
_entity_poly.type
_entity_poly.pdbx_seq_one_letter_code
_entity_poly.pdbx_strand_id
1 'polypeptide(L)'
;MRNILTGISCVVVLCMPSCMQREQQKETIRTVKVASAENYGEVKTATFPGKVKPASEVNLAFRISGPIAKIHVREGQFVRKGELLAEMDQRDYQLQLAATEAEYTQIKAEAERVIKLYEKQSVSENDYDKARLGLQQITAKYEAHKNALEDTKLKAPFNGYIQKRFFDSNETVAAGMPVFSMFSSDVPEVEINIPASEYIK
;
A
#
# COMPACT_ATOMS: atom_id res chain seq x y z
N MET A 1 -50.57 66.94 95.54
CA MET A 1 -51.29 66.72 96.82
C MET A 1 -52.10 65.44 96.71
N ARG A 2 -52.15 64.61 97.77
CA ARG A 2 -52.82 63.28 97.88
C ARG A 2 -52.19 62.19 96.98
N ASN A 3 -51.53 61.11 97.44
CA ASN A 3 -51.65 60.18 98.60
C ASN A 3 -52.84 59.19 98.48
N ILE A 4 -52.80 57.87 98.82
CA ILE A 4 -51.76 56.90 99.33
C ILE A 4 -52.38 55.44 99.30
N LEU A 5 -51.57 54.36 99.49
CA LEU A 5 -51.88 53.00 100.08
C LEU A 5 -52.19 51.70 99.23
N THR A 6 -51.15 50.83 99.10
CA THR A 6 -50.99 49.36 99.41
C THR A 6 -51.96 48.19 99.05
N GLY A 7 -51.35 47.02 98.69
CA GLY A 7 -51.80 45.63 99.00
C GLY A 7 -51.34 44.54 97.98
N ILE A 8 -50.30 43.69 98.20
CA ILE A 8 -50.27 42.37 98.91
C ILE A 8 -50.88 41.20 98.07
N SER A 9 -50.28 40.01 97.78
CA SER A 9 -48.94 39.38 98.03
C SER A 9 -48.72 38.07 97.17
N CYS A 10 -47.70 37.24 97.48
CA CYS A 10 -47.31 35.89 96.95
C CYS A 10 -46.68 35.84 95.52
N VAL A 11 -45.42 35.44 95.23
CA VAL A 11 -44.41 34.46 95.78
C VAL A 11 -44.83 32.99 95.52
N VAL A 12 -44.14 32.12 94.75
CA VAL A 12 -42.89 31.30 94.96
C VAL A 12 -42.56 30.65 93.57
N VAL A 13 -41.38 30.75 92.91
CA VAL A 13 -40.03 30.15 93.08
C VAL A 13 -39.86 28.64 92.71
N LEU A 14 -39.09 28.40 91.62
CA LEU A 14 -38.33 27.21 91.14
C LEU A 14 -38.61 25.76 91.62
N CYS A 15 -38.65 24.81 90.65
CA CYS A 15 -37.69 23.68 90.55
C CYS A 15 -37.82 22.84 89.24
N MET A 16 -36.69 22.41 88.68
CA MET A 16 -36.53 21.24 87.76
C MET A 16 -36.15 19.98 88.61
N PRO A 17 -35.89 18.74 88.09
CA PRO A 17 -35.77 18.25 86.70
C PRO A 17 -36.34 16.82 86.39
N SER A 18 -36.11 16.33 85.16
CA SER A 18 -35.97 14.90 84.75
C SER A 18 -37.24 14.01 84.78
N CYS A 19 -37.57 13.14 83.81
CA CYS A 19 -36.69 12.17 83.14
C CYS A 19 -37.38 11.51 81.91
N MET A 20 -36.64 10.60 81.25
CA MET A 20 -37.11 9.45 80.45
C MET A 20 -37.32 9.64 78.93
N GLN A 21 -36.22 9.90 78.23
CA GLN A 21 -36.09 9.68 76.79
C GLN A 21 -36.15 8.17 76.49
N ARG A 22 -37.19 7.69 75.81
CA ARG A 22 -37.28 6.30 75.34
C ARG A 22 -36.79 6.25 73.90
N GLU A 23 -35.59 5.74 73.66
CA GLU A 23 -35.08 5.56 72.29
C GLU A 23 -35.93 4.52 71.55
N GLN A 24 -36.81 4.99 70.67
CA GLN A 24 -37.25 4.19 69.54
C GLN A 24 -36.11 4.17 68.53
N GLN A 25 -35.46 3.02 68.36
CA GLN A 25 -34.56 2.77 67.24
C GLN A 25 -35.38 2.85 65.95
N LYS A 26 -35.46 4.06 65.40
CA LYS A 26 -36.14 4.35 64.15
C LYS A 26 -35.33 3.68 63.05
N GLU A 27 -35.83 2.55 62.57
CA GLU A 27 -35.19 1.77 61.50
C GLU A 27 -34.95 2.71 60.32
N THR A 28 -33.68 3.05 60.11
CA THR A 28 -33.31 4.17 59.25
C THR A 28 -33.46 3.70 57.82
N ILE A 29 -34.64 3.92 57.23
CA ILE A 29 -34.92 3.58 55.83
C ILE A 29 -33.91 4.35 54.98
N ARG A 30 -32.84 3.68 54.56
CA ARG A 30 -31.76 4.28 53.77
C ARG A 30 -32.27 4.46 52.35
N THR A 31 -32.78 5.65 52.05
CA THR A 31 -33.18 6.03 50.69
C THR A 31 -31.95 5.98 49.77
N VAL A 32 -31.88 4.93 48.96
CA VAL A 32 -30.89 4.79 47.89
C VAL A 32 -31.47 5.33 46.59
N LYS A 33 -30.64 6.00 45.79
CA LYS A 33 -31.00 6.31 44.40
C LYS A 33 -30.87 5.02 43.59
N VAL A 34 -31.99 4.50 43.11
CA VAL A 34 -32.04 3.43 42.13
C VAL A 34 -32.28 4.02 40.74
N ALA A 35 -31.66 3.42 39.73
CA ALA A 35 -31.97 3.64 38.33
C ALA A 35 -32.37 2.29 37.73
N SER A 36 -33.44 2.27 36.93
CA SER A 36 -33.82 1.05 36.20
C SER A 36 -32.87 0.86 35.02
N ALA A 37 -32.39 -0.36 34.79
CA ALA A 37 -31.52 -0.67 33.67
C ALA A 37 -32.36 -0.82 32.38
N GLU A 38 -32.23 0.12 31.46
CA GLU A 38 -32.80 0.00 30.12
C GLU A 38 -31.86 -0.79 29.20
N ASN A 39 -32.42 -1.69 28.39
CA ASN A 39 -31.63 -2.40 27.38
C ASN A 39 -31.32 -1.46 26.22
N TYR A 40 -30.16 -0.81 26.30
CA TYR A 40 -29.69 0.13 25.30
C TYR A 40 -29.18 -0.62 24.06
N GLY A 41 -30.13 -1.00 23.19
CA GLY A 41 -29.88 -1.64 21.89
C GLY A 41 -29.27 -0.71 20.84
N GLU A 42 -28.36 0.18 21.26
CA GLU A 42 -27.68 1.08 20.36
C GLU A 42 -26.63 0.33 19.54
N VAL A 43 -26.77 0.44 18.21
CA VAL A 43 -25.68 0.10 17.30
C VAL A 43 -24.57 1.13 17.55
N LYS A 44 -23.54 0.74 18.31
CA LYS A 44 -22.35 1.56 18.55
C LYS A 44 -21.68 1.88 17.21
N THR A 45 -21.92 3.09 16.71
CA THR A 45 -21.28 3.61 15.50
C THR A 45 -20.03 4.36 15.91
N ALA A 46 -18.87 3.88 15.48
CA ALA A 46 -17.58 4.54 15.68
C ALA A 46 -17.14 5.19 14.37
N THR A 47 -16.77 6.47 14.42
CA THR A 47 -16.27 7.22 13.26
C THR A 47 -14.77 7.43 13.41
N PHE A 48 -14.01 7.01 12.41
CA PHE A 48 -12.55 7.15 12.38
C PHE A 48 -12.13 7.98 11.16
N PRO A 49 -11.09 8.84 11.28
CA PRO A 49 -10.53 9.51 10.12
C PRO A 49 -9.81 8.50 9.21
N GLY A 50 -10.24 8.41 7.96
CA GLY A 50 -9.60 7.60 6.92
C GLY A 50 -8.77 8.45 5.96
N LYS A 51 -7.75 7.86 5.35
CA LYS A 51 -6.99 8.43 4.23
C LYS A 51 -7.28 7.62 2.96
N VAL A 52 -7.68 8.30 1.90
CA VAL A 52 -7.87 7.68 0.59
C VAL A 52 -6.52 7.50 -0.09
N LYS A 53 -6.22 6.30 -0.59
CA LYS A 53 -5.01 5.93 -1.33
C LYS A 53 -5.40 5.28 -2.67
N PRO A 54 -4.59 5.43 -3.73
CA PRO A 54 -4.75 4.61 -4.94
C PRO A 54 -4.45 3.15 -4.62
N ALA A 55 -5.16 2.21 -5.28
CA ALA A 55 -4.97 0.77 -5.06
C ALA A 55 -3.58 0.26 -5.47
N SER A 56 -2.86 1.00 -6.33
CA SER A 56 -1.47 0.73 -6.66
C SER A 56 -0.77 2.00 -7.10
N GLU A 57 0.48 2.19 -6.64
CA GLU A 57 1.39 3.26 -7.06
C GLU A 57 2.75 2.63 -7.35
N VAL A 58 3.31 2.91 -8.54
CA VAL A 58 4.55 2.29 -9.03
C VAL A 58 5.47 3.31 -9.68
N ASN A 59 6.76 3.14 -9.45
CA ASN A 59 7.81 3.84 -10.17
C ASN A 59 8.23 2.99 -11.38
N LEU A 60 8.08 3.55 -12.57
CA LEU A 60 8.40 2.93 -13.85
C LEU A 60 9.82 3.32 -14.28
N ALA A 61 10.66 2.34 -14.54
CA ALA A 61 12.06 2.50 -14.91
C ALA A 61 12.42 1.60 -16.10
N PHE A 62 13.40 2.02 -16.90
CA PHE A 62 14.01 1.13 -17.91
C PHE A 62 14.89 0.08 -17.23
N ARG A 63 14.97 -1.11 -17.82
CA ARG A 63 15.79 -2.23 -17.32
C ARG A 63 17.22 -2.21 -17.84
N ILE A 64 17.49 -1.30 -18.79
CA ILE A 64 18.77 -1.04 -19.44
C ILE A 64 19.09 0.47 -19.35
N SER A 65 20.34 0.83 -19.64
CA SER A 65 20.85 2.20 -19.56
C SER A 65 21.05 2.84 -20.94
N GLY A 66 20.79 4.14 -21.08
CA GLY A 66 20.98 4.86 -22.33
C GLY A 66 20.15 6.15 -22.42
N PRO A 67 20.24 6.89 -23.54
CA PRO A 67 19.49 8.12 -23.75
C PRO A 67 18.01 7.85 -24.07
N ILE A 68 17.11 8.62 -23.46
CA ILE A 68 15.69 8.62 -23.80
C ILE A 68 15.52 9.33 -25.16
N ALA A 69 15.15 8.61 -26.21
CA ALA A 69 14.93 9.21 -27.52
C ALA A 69 13.62 10.02 -27.57
N LYS A 70 12.54 9.48 -27.01
CA LYS A 70 11.19 10.10 -27.06
C LYS A 70 10.38 9.78 -25.81
N ILE A 71 9.54 10.74 -25.41
CA ILE A 71 8.51 10.61 -24.40
C ILE A 71 7.17 10.87 -25.09
N HIS A 72 6.21 9.95 -24.92
CA HIS A 72 4.92 9.95 -25.61
C HIS A 72 3.75 10.40 -24.71
N VAL A 73 4.00 10.64 -23.42
CA VAL A 73 2.98 10.93 -22.39
C VAL A 73 3.35 12.15 -21.56
N ARG A 74 2.35 12.77 -20.93
CA ARG A 74 2.49 13.93 -20.03
C ARG A 74 2.04 13.60 -18.61
N GLU A 75 2.48 14.40 -17.64
CA GLU A 75 1.95 14.33 -16.28
C GLU A 75 0.44 14.61 -16.27
N GLY A 76 -0.30 13.89 -15.41
CA GLY A 76 -1.76 13.92 -15.36
C GLY A 76 -2.47 13.18 -16.50
N GLN A 77 -1.75 12.64 -17.49
CA GLN A 77 -2.35 11.88 -18.59
C GLN A 77 -2.81 10.50 -18.12
N PHE A 78 -4.03 10.11 -18.53
CA PHE A 78 -4.51 8.74 -18.42
C PHE A 78 -3.85 7.85 -19.50
N VAL A 79 -3.38 6.67 -19.11
CA VAL A 79 -2.75 5.68 -19.98
C VAL A 79 -3.32 4.29 -19.71
N ARG A 80 -3.34 3.44 -20.75
CA ARG A 80 -3.84 2.07 -20.71
C ARG A 80 -2.71 1.07 -20.50
N LYS A 81 -3.03 -0.11 -19.96
CA LYS A 81 -2.09 -1.23 -19.87
C LYS A 81 -1.49 -1.57 -21.23
N GLY A 82 -0.16 -1.63 -21.31
CA GLY A 82 0.61 -1.88 -22.52
C GLY A 82 0.85 -0.64 -23.40
N GLU A 83 0.28 0.52 -23.06
CA GLU A 83 0.53 1.78 -23.76
C GLU A 83 1.99 2.21 -23.58
N LEU A 84 2.56 2.77 -24.66
CA LEU A 84 3.95 3.18 -24.72
C LEU A 84 4.14 4.55 -24.10
N LEU A 85 5.01 4.65 -23.09
CA LEU A 85 5.24 5.87 -22.33
C LEU A 85 6.49 6.62 -22.80
N ALA A 86 7.58 5.88 -23.01
CA ALA A 86 8.84 6.41 -23.50
C ALA A 86 9.65 5.34 -24.26
N GLU A 87 10.52 5.80 -25.14
CA GLU A 87 11.45 4.97 -25.92
C GLU A 87 12.87 5.50 -25.76
N MET A 88 13.81 4.60 -25.52
CA MET A 88 15.25 4.88 -25.56
C MET A 88 15.76 4.89 -27.01
N ASP A 89 16.97 5.40 -27.22
CA ASP A 89 17.68 5.17 -28.47
C ASP A 89 17.94 3.68 -28.67
N GLN A 90 17.43 3.15 -29.77
CA GLN A 90 17.48 1.72 -30.08
C GLN A 90 18.68 1.34 -30.95
N ARG A 91 19.44 2.30 -31.51
CA ARG A 91 20.42 2.04 -32.58
C ARG A 91 21.45 0.96 -32.19
N ASP A 92 22.06 1.08 -31.03
CA ASP A 92 23.09 0.14 -30.57
C ASP A 92 22.50 -1.24 -30.27
N TYR A 93 21.31 -1.28 -29.65
CA TYR A 93 20.59 -2.52 -29.35
C TYR A 93 20.11 -3.26 -30.62
N GLN A 94 19.65 -2.52 -31.64
CA GLN A 94 19.26 -3.09 -32.93
C GLN A 94 20.48 -3.68 -33.67
N LEU A 95 21.62 -2.98 -33.67
CA LEU A 95 22.86 -3.48 -34.26
C LEU A 95 23.37 -4.73 -33.53
N GLN A 96 23.33 -4.74 -32.20
CA GLN A 96 23.76 -5.88 -31.39
C GLN A 96 22.86 -7.11 -31.58
N LEU A 97 21.53 -6.91 -31.68
CA LEU A 97 20.59 -7.97 -32.02
C LEU A 97 20.84 -8.51 -33.42
N ALA A 98 20.96 -7.66 -34.44
CA ALA A 98 21.18 -8.08 -35.83
C ALA A 98 22.49 -8.88 -36.01
N ALA A 99 23.58 -8.46 -35.35
CA ALA A 99 24.83 -9.21 -35.35
C ALA A 99 24.68 -10.60 -34.71
N THR A 100 23.94 -10.70 -33.60
CA THR A 100 23.71 -11.97 -32.91
C THR A 100 22.69 -12.85 -33.63
N GLU A 101 21.72 -12.28 -34.34
CA GLU A 101 20.75 -13.02 -35.17
C GLU A 101 21.43 -13.71 -36.36
N ALA A 102 22.44 -13.07 -36.96
CA ALA A 102 23.28 -13.69 -37.98
C ALA A 102 24.10 -14.87 -37.42
N GLU A 103 24.75 -14.68 -36.26
CA GLU A 103 25.50 -15.72 -35.56
C GLU A 103 24.59 -16.89 -35.13
N TYR A 104 23.40 -16.60 -34.60
CA TYR A 104 22.36 -17.57 -34.25
C TYR A 104 21.92 -18.38 -35.47
N THR A 105 21.59 -17.71 -36.57
CA THR A 105 21.19 -18.38 -37.82
C THR A 105 22.28 -19.32 -38.34
N GLN A 106 23.55 -18.89 -38.32
CA GLN A 106 24.69 -19.71 -38.73
C GLN A 106 24.87 -20.95 -37.83
N ILE A 107 24.96 -20.75 -36.51
CA ILE A 107 25.22 -21.84 -35.55
C ILE A 107 24.03 -22.80 -35.50
N LYS A 108 22.79 -22.31 -35.61
CA LYS A 108 21.59 -23.15 -35.70
C LYS A 108 21.61 -24.04 -36.93
N ALA A 109 21.89 -23.48 -38.11
CA ALA A 109 21.95 -24.26 -39.35
C ALA A 109 23.03 -25.35 -39.28
N GLU A 110 24.17 -25.09 -38.63
CA GLU A 110 25.22 -26.10 -38.40
C GLU A 110 24.80 -27.14 -37.37
N ALA A 111 24.27 -26.73 -36.22
CA ALA A 111 23.83 -27.66 -35.18
C ALA A 111 22.72 -28.59 -35.68
N GLU A 112 21.74 -28.07 -36.44
CA GLU A 112 20.70 -28.88 -37.07
C GLU A 112 21.26 -29.87 -38.11
N ARG A 113 22.37 -29.56 -38.79
CA ARG A 113 23.07 -30.52 -39.66
C ARG A 113 23.70 -31.64 -38.84
N VAL A 114 24.46 -31.31 -37.79
CA VAL A 114 25.13 -32.30 -36.93
C VAL A 114 24.13 -33.21 -36.23
N ILE A 115 23.02 -32.67 -35.72
CA ILE A 115 21.93 -33.46 -35.10
C ILE A 115 21.35 -34.47 -36.10
N LYS A 116 21.02 -34.05 -37.33
CA LYS A 116 20.51 -34.94 -38.39
C LYS A 116 21.54 -35.98 -38.88
N LEU A 117 22.84 -35.73 -38.71
CA LEU A 117 23.89 -36.71 -38.97
C LEU A 117 24.06 -37.69 -37.80
N TYR A 118 23.83 -37.26 -36.57
CA TYR A 118 23.86 -38.12 -35.38
C TYR A 118 22.69 -39.10 -35.36
N GLU A 119 21.49 -38.66 -35.75
CA GLU A 119 20.33 -39.53 -36.01
C GLU A 119 20.62 -40.62 -37.05
N LYS A 120 21.56 -40.35 -37.97
CA LYS A 120 22.05 -41.29 -38.99
C LYS A 120 23.35 -42.00 -38.59
N GLN A 121 23.72 -41.97 -37.31
CA GLN A 121 24.92 -42.60 -36.75
C GLN A 121 26.23 -42.21 -37.48
N SER A 122 26.26 -41.02 -38.08
CA SER A 122 27.33 -40.55 -38.98
C SER A 122 28.31 -39.55 -38.36
N VAL A 123 28.14 -39.20 -37.07
CA VAL A 123 29.02 -38.32 -36.28
C VAL A 123 29.12 -38.85 -34.84
N SER A 124 30.12 -38.40 -34.08
CA SER A 124 30.31 -38.83 -32.70
C SER A 124 29.32 -38.16 -31.72
N GLU A 125 29.05 -38.82 -30.60
CA GLU A 125 28.27 -38.25 -29.48
C GLU A 125 28.88 -36.93 -28.97
N ASN A 126 30.22 -36.83 -28.92
CA ASN A 126 30.92 -35.61 -28.55
C ASN A 126 30.63 -34.43 -29.50
N ASP A 127 30.43 -34.68 -30.80
CA ASP A 127 30.15 -33.62 -31.76
C ASP A 127 28.67 -33.22 -31.75
N TYR A 128 27.78 -34.19 -31.53
CA TYR A 128 26.36 -33.93 -31.23
C TYR A 128 26.19 -33.07 -29.97
N ASP A 129 26.88 -33.40 -28.87
CA ASP A 129 26.83 -32.64 -27.62
C ASP A 129 27.39 -31.22 -27.80
N LYS A 130 28.52 -31.04 -28.48
CA LYS A 130 29.04 -29.71 -28.84
C LYS A 130 28.04 -28.89 -29.65
N ALA A 131 27.42 -29.50 -30.66
CA ALA A 131 26.41 -28.84 -31.49
C ALA A 131 25.17 -28.42 -30.69
N ARG A 132 24.65 -29.30 -29.82
CA ARG A 132 23.51 -29.01 -28.94
C ARG A 132 23.83 -27.88 -27.96
N LEU A 133 24.98 -27.96 -27.28
CA LEU A 133 25.40 -26.96 -26.30
C LEU A 133 25.72 -25.61 -26.95
N GLY A 134 26.37 -25.61 -28.12
CA GLY A 134 26.63 -24.40 -28.90
C GLY A 134 25.34 -23.71 -29.35
N LEU A 135 24.35 -24.47 -29.83
CA LEU A 135 23.01 -23.96 -30.15
C LEU A 135 22.31 -23.38 -28.91
N GLN A 136 22.35 -24.08 -27.78
CA GLN A 136 21.75 -23.58 -26.54
C GLN A 136 22.40 -22.26 -26.08
N GLN A 137 23.73 -22.16 -26.16
CA GLN A 137 24.48 -20.95 -25.79
C GLN A 137 24.14 -19.75 -26.68
N ILE A 138 24.12 -19.92 -28.01
CA ILE A 138 23.79 -18.82 -28.92
C ILE A 138 22.30 -18.43 -28.84
N THR A 139 21.41 -19.39 -28.56
CA THR A 139 19.97 -19.11 -28.34
C THR A 139 19.79 -18.17 -27.16
N ALA A 140 20.43 -18.47 -26.01
CA ALA A 140 20.37 -17.62 -24.83
C ALA A 140 20.94 -16.21 -25.08
N LYS A 141 22.03 -16.09 -25.85
CA LYS A 141 22.62 -14.80 -26.25
C LYS A 141 21.69 -13.99 -27.16
N TYR A 142 21.06 -14.64 -28.13
CA TYR A 142 20.08 -14.02 -29.02
C TYR A 142 18.85 -13.51 -28.25
N GLU A 143 18.28 -14.34 -27.38
CA GLU A 143 17.17 -13.96 -26.51
C GLU A 143 17.53 -12.80 -25.57
N ALA A 144 18.74 -12.78 -25.01
CA ALA A 144 19.20 -11.68 -24.17
C ALA A 144 19.25 -10.33 -24.93
N HIS A 145 19.78 -10.30 -26.14
CA HIS A 145 19.81 -9.07 -26.95
C HIS A 145 18.43 -8.68 -27.50
N LYS A 146 17.56 -9.65 -27.78
CA LYS A 146 16.16 -9.39 -28.13
C LYS A 146 15.42 -8.74 -26.96
N ASN A 147 15.55 -9.29 -25.75
CA ASN A 147 14.95 -8.74 -24.54
C ASN A 147 15.51 -7.36 -24.22
N ALA A 148 16.81 -7.13 -24.39
CA ALA A 148 17.41 -5.80 -24.23
C ALA A 148 16.81 -4.77 -25.22
N LEU A 149 16.54 -5.16 -26.48
CA LEU A 149 15.85 -4.30 -27.44
C LEU A 149 14.38 -4.06 -27.05
N GLU A 150 13.66 -5.06 -26.53
CA GLU A 150 12.30 -4.87 -26.03
C GLU A 150 12.25 -3.95 -24.79
N ASP A 151 13.23 -4.09 -23.88
CA ASP A 151 13.41 -3.27 -22.67
C ASP A 151 13.77 -1.80 -22.97
N THR A 152 14.08 -1.42 -24.22
CA THR A 152 14.18 0.00 -24.65
C THR A 152 12.82 0.72 -24.69
N LYS A 153 11.71 0.00 -24.57
CA LYS A 153 10.34 0.55 -24.66
C LYS A 153 9.63 0.45 -23.31
N LEU A 154 9.48 1.58 -22.61
CA LEU A 154 8.79 1.61 -21.33
C LEU A 154 7.27 1.69 -21.56
N LYS A 155 6.55 0.70 -21.04
CA LYS A 155 5.09 0.57 -21.19
C LYS A 155 4.38 0.61 -19.83
N ALA A 156 3.13 1.06 -19.81
CA ALA A 156 2.30 1.03 -18.60
C ALA A 156 1.92 -0.41 -18.19
N PRO A 157 2.11 -0.81 -16.91
CA PRO A 157 1.78 -2.16 -16.44
C PRO A 157 0.28 -2.39 -16.18
N PHE A 158 -0.48 -1.33 -15.97
CA PHE A 158 -1.92 -1.32 -15.70
C PHE A 158 -2.58 -0.05 -16.28
N ASN A 159 -3.90 0.13 -16.07
CA ASN A 159 -4.61 1.36 -16.45
C ASN A 159 -4.51 2.39 -15.32
N GLY A 160 -4.21 3.65 -15.63
CA GLY A 160 -4.02 4.65 -14.59
C GLY A 160 -3.53 5.99 -15.10
N TYR A 161 -3.00 6.81 -14.19
CA TYR A 161 -2.53 8.17 -14.47
C TYR A 161 -1.04 8.31 -14.18
N ILE A 162 -0.33 9.02 -15.07
CA ILE A 162 1.05 9.44 -14.82
C ILE A 162 1.04 10.53 -13.75
N GLN A 163 1.57 10.22 -12.57
CA GLN A 163 1.64 11.12 -11.43
C GLN A 163 2.75 12.16 -11.62
N LYS A 164 3.94 11.69 -12.00
CA LYS A 164 5.15 12.50 -12.17
C LYS A 164 6.06 11.92 -13.24
N ARG A 165 6.88 12.79 -13.82
CA ARG A 165 7.92 12.49 -14.80
C ARG A 165 9.25 13.05 -14.28
N PHE A 166 10.26 12.19 -14.19
CA PHE A 166 11.54 12.53 -13.57
C PHE A 166 12.62 12.96 -14.57
N PHE A 167 12.44 12.65 -15.87
CA PHE A 167 13.43 12.90 -16.92
C PHE A 167 12.79 13.48 -18.20
N ASP A 168 13.60 14.19 -18.97
CA ASP A 168 13.30 14.77 -20.29
C ASP A 168 13.86 13.93 -21.45
N SER A 169 13.43 14.24 -22.67
CA SER A 169 13.99 13.61 -23.86
C SER A 169 15.42 14.07 -24.11
N ASN A 170 16.24 13.16 -24.64
CA ASN A 170 17.69 13.24 -24.82
C ASN A 170 18.52 13.14 -23.52
N GLU A 171 17.90 12.96 -22.35
CA GLU A 171 18.62 12.66 -21.11
C GLU A 171 19.00 11.18 -21.02
N THR A 172 20.17 10.90 -20.45
CA THR A 172 20.69 9.54 -20.26
C THR A 172 20.30 9.02 -18.88
N VAL A 173 19.61 7.88 -18.85
CA VAL A 173 19.17 7.20 -17.63
C VAL A 173 19.93 5.90 -17.39
N ALA A 174 20.16 5.58 -16.13
CA ALA A 174 20.70 4.28 -15.71
C ALA A 174 19.58 3.23 -15.59
N ALA A 175 19.95 1.95 -15.71
CA ALA A 175 19.01 0.85 -15.47
C ALA A 175 18.45 0.91 -14.04
N GLY A 176 17.13 0.73 -13.90
CA GLY A 176 16.42 0.80 -12.61
C GLY A 176 16.13 2.21 -12.09
N MET A 177 16.59 3.26 -12.77
CA MET A 177 16.30 4.65 -12.39
C MET A 177 14.84 5.03 -12.72
N PRO A 178 14.02 5.50 -11.76
CA PRO A 178 12.63 5.89 -12.01
C PRO A 178 12.51 7.01 -13.06
N VAL A 179 11.75 6.78 -14.12
CA VAL A 179 11.46 7.76 -15.18
C VAL A 179 10.05 8.35 -15.03
N PHE A 180 9.09 7.54 -14.59
CA PHE A 180 7.74 7.99 -14.24
C PHE A 180 7.28 7.43 -12.89
N SER A 181 6.43 8.17 -12.19
CA SER A 181 5.54 7.62 -11.15
C SER A 181 4.13 7.50 -11.74
N MET A 182 3.45 6.39 -11.47
CA MET A 182 2.10 6.09 -11.99
C MET A 182 1.24 5.45 -10.90
N PHE A 183 -0.02 5.88 -10.78
CA PHE A 183 -1.00 5.24 -9.90
C PHE A 183 -2.18 4.66 -10.70
N SER A 184 -2.79 3.58 -10.20
CA SER A 184 -3.89 2.90 -10.91
C SER A 184 -5.20 3.68 -10.83
N SER A 185 -6.05 3.52 -11.85
CA SER A 185 -7.41 4.08 -11.87
C SER A 185 -8.45 3.14 -11.25
N ASP A 186 -8.03 2.12 -10.51
CA ASP A 186 -8.91 1.15 -9.87
C ASP A 186 -9.61 1.77 -8.63
N VAL A 187 -10.50 1.00 -7.99
CA VAL A 187 -11.25 1.47 -6.82
C VAL A 187 -10.26 1.89 -5.72
N PRO A 188 -10.31 3.16 -5.23
CA PRO A 188 -9.34 3.63 -4.25
C PRO A 188 -9.57 2.97 -2.90
N GLU A 189 -8.48 2.71 -2.18
CA GLU A 189 -8.50 2.12 -0.85
C GLU A 189 -8.63 3.20 0.23
N VAL A 190 -9.23 2.86 1.37
CA VAL A 190 -9.35 3.75 2.52
C VAL A 190 -8.58 3.17 3.70
N GLU A 191 -7.43 3.77 4.01
CA GLU A 191 -6.60 3.42 5.16
C GLU A 191 -7.16 4.08 6.43
N ILE A 192 -7.53 3.28 7.42
CA ILE A 192 -8.09 3.73 8.70
C ILE A 192 -7.21 3.21 9.84
N ASN A 193 -6.75 4.10 10.72
CA ASN A 193 -5.99 3.72 11.91
C ASN A 193 -6.96 3.58 13.10
N ILE A 194 -7.31 2.33 13.43
CA ILE A 194 -8.14 2.00 14.59
C ILE A 194 -7.21 1.67 15.77
N PRO A 195 -7.34 2.33 16.95
CA PRO A 195 -6.55 2.00 18.12
C PRO A 195 -6.82 0.58 18.66
N ALA A 196 -5.79 -0.08 19.17
CA ALA A 196 -5.88 -1.45 19.70
C ALA A 196 -6.93 -1.62 20.83
N SER A 197 -7.14 -0.58 21.64
CA SER A 197 -8.14 -0.54 22.71
C SER A 197 -9.59 -0.68 22.23
N GLU A 198 -9.86 -0.44 20.95
CA GLU A 198 -11.23 -0.44 20.40
C GLU A 198 -11.65 -1.82 19.85
N TYR A 199 -10.69 -2.70 19.54
CA TYR A 199 -10.93 -4.03 18.98
C TYR A 199 -10.39 -5.20 19.81
N ILE A 200 -9.51 -4.96 20.78
CA ILE A 200 -9.11 -5.97 21.79
C ILE A 200 -10.09 -5.87 22.97
N LYS A 201 -10.80 -6.97 23.25
CA LYS A 201 -11.69 -7.16 24.41
C LYS A 201 -11.17 -8.29 25.29
#